data_AF-A0A640VYW2-F1
#
_entry.id   AF-A0A640VYW2-F1
#
_cell.length_a   1.000
_cell.length_b   1.000
_cell.length_c   1.000
_cell.angle_alpha   90.00
_cell.angle_beta   90.00
_cell.angle_gamma   90.00
#
_symmetry.space_group_name_H-M   'P 1'
#
loop_
_entity.id
_entity.type
_entity.pdbx_description
1 polymer ?
#
loop_
_entity_poly.entity_id
_entity_poly.type
_entity_poly.pdbx_seq_one_letter_code
_entity_poly.pdbx_strand_id
1 'polypeptide(L)'
;MKLKKIVVIALAFILLPVMAYETKFTDEGTINYTSSIERQDATPVIVSKENPFYALIATPVALYYDEYNQQHVQPLLVENISNPSDAIVRFKKLYGLQDAIVIDGKDIVQASIDIATQIWESSNEAIIVKNDFDGYSIAVNLVALASYKGIPVFVANNIDEITSTLNSLGVKTTYVCGDIEGYGSVVKFESIEDARDYMMNFVKQKFGGVGYIVMANPMDTVKPKVLSSVEYEFKNKTSSVAILPAQSFHALVTQQFMKTHEFEIPDYKYARVKVDLFNLNSENVKELGDGIFLMIISPEGIPYVYTATGAGLAEYDDKGDITLDKVHYEFIICNKPGIYSARVIGRWFADVEGEYELKIKVEEIDTPVDPLMEDLSSLASYLAAYHRGIIWASPEFAYAGRQGISQPGDNPEIIEESNAHVLAIHQQLNELLAEIADLPNDLATLWQHYKENPIYIAILADPTMVPMYYYKNPDDGYIMGWGVPGDYIYGDIDPNPDDLENDTFTYYPFQENIVGRITGYDAEDASALIARTIFYNEIIEKLGEWKQNATVQTGCGLEFQWVPVLTTIANLLLGSNEPTKWPSGESFFINLRLCHDLEEGGFNVKRTHLLASQREGFENLTQYGRRYFLFPRFY
;
A
#
# COMPACT_ATOMS: atom_id res chain seq x y z
N MET A 1 9.93 -57.35 16.05
CA MET A 1 10.62 -56.06 15.80
C MET A 1 9.65 -54.86 15.76
N LYS A 2 8.57 -54.82 16.56
CA LYS A 2 7.58 -53.70 16.57
C LYS A 2 7.30 -53.08 17.95
N LEU A 3 7.64 -53.75 19.06
CA LEU A 3 7.35 -53.23 20.41
C LEU A 3 8.43 -52.28 20.96
N LYS A 4 9.71 -52.47 20.56
CA LYS A 4 10.82 -51.61 21.02
C LYS A 4 10.79 -50.18 20.45
N LYS A 5 10.21 -49.96 19.26
CA LYS A 5 10.11 -48.60 18.68
C LYS A 5 9.03 -47.74 19.36
N ILE A 6 7.92 -48.35 19.82
CA ILE A 6 6.86 -47.62 20.52
C ILE A 6 7.31 -47.20 21.93
N VAL A 7 8.06 -48.05 22.63
CA VAL A 7 8.61 -47.71 23.96
C VAL A 7 9.66 -46.61 23.90
N VAL A 8 10.47 -46.55 22.84
CA VAL A 8 11.46 -45.47 22.65
C VAL A 8 10.80 -44.14 22.31
N ILE A 9 9.71 -44.13 21.52
CA ILE A 9 8.94 -42.92 21.23
C ILE A 9 8.20 -42.42 22.48
N ALA A 10 7.63 -43.32 23.29
CA ALA A 10 6.98 -42.95 24.54
C ALA A 10 7.98 -42.41 25.59
N LEU A 11 9.19 -42.96 25.66
CA LEU A 11 10.26 -42.44 26.53
C LEU A 11 10.82 -41.10 26.02
N ALA A 12 10.83 -40.86 24.71
CA ALA A 12 11.24 -39.57 24.14
C ALA A 12 10.24 -38.45 24.47
N PHE A 13 8.94 -38.75 24.54
CA PHE A 13 7.92 -37.79 24.98
C PHE A 13 7.98 -37.47 26.49
N ILE A 14 8.49 -38.40 27.31
CA ILE A 14 8.67 -38.19 28.77
C ILE A 14 9.96 -37.41 29.09
N LEU A 15 10.92 -37.36 28.15
CA LEU A 15 12.21 -36.68 28.30
C LEU A 15 12.31 -35.33 27.59
N LEU A 16 11.22 -34.85 26.94
CA LEU A 16 11.15 -33.47 26.49
C LEU A 16 11.11 -32.57 27.73
N PRO A 17 12.05 -31.62 27.89
CA PRO A 17 12.00 -30.67 28.97
C PRO A 17 10.76 -29.80 28.75
N VAL A 18 9.73 -30.03 29.55
CA VAL A 18 8.70 -29.03 29.79
C VAL A 18 9.42 -27.87 30.47
N MET A 19 9.88 -26.91 29.68
CA MET A 19 10.19 -25.59 30.20
C MET A 19 8.86 -24.94 30.57
N ALA A 20 8.35 -25.32 31.74
CA ALA A 20 7.37 -24.53 32.43
C ALA A 20 8.09 -23.23 32.83
N TYR A 21 7.89 -22.18 32.04
CA TYR A 21 8.06 -20.83 32.55
C TYR A 21 7.04 -20.67 33.68
N GLU A 22 7.51 -20.70 34.93
CA GLU A 22 6.75 -20.17 36.06
C GLU A 22 6.67 -18.65 35.86
N THR A 23 5.63 -18.20 35.13
CA THR A 23 5.19 -16.81 35.21
C THR A 23 4.74 -16.56 36.64
N LYS A 24 5.55 -15.78 37.38
CA LYS A 24 5.13 -15.16 38.63
C LYS A 24 3.87 -14.34 38.34
N PHE A 25 2.72 -14.86 38.75
CA PHE A 25 1.52 -14.05 38.92
C PHE A 25 1.81 -13.05 40.04
N THR A 26 2.14 -11.82 39.66
CA THR A 26 1.88 -10.64 40.48
C THR A 26 0.44 -10.22 40.20
N ASP A 27 -0.38 -10.19 41.25
CA ASP A 27 -1.78 -9.75 41.22
C ASP A 27 -1.91 -8.35 40.58
N GLU A 28 -2.26 -8.28 39.31
CA GLU A 28 -2.84 -7.10 38.68
C GLU A 28 -4.12 -7.52 37.93
N GLY A 29 -5.24 -6.94 38.38
CA GLY A 29 -6.58 -6.96 37.80
C GLY A 29 -6.97 -8.14 36.90
N THR A 30 -7.66 -9.14 37.46
CA THR A 30 -8.41 -10.15 36.69
C THR A 30 -9.31 -9.48 35.64
N ILE A 31 -8.96 -9.57 34.35
CA ILE A 31 -9.84 -9.16 33.25
C ILE A 31 -11.01 -10.16 33.22
N ASN A 32 -12.22 -9.64 33.40
CA ASN A 32 -13.42 -10.46 33.52
C ASN A 32 -13.87 -10.90 32.11
N TYR A 33 -13.74 -12.20 31.79
CA TYR A 33 -14.06 -12.76 30.47
C TYR A 33 -15.54 -13.11 30.28
N THR A 34 -16.38 -12.98 31.30
CA THR A 34 -17.82 -13.28 31.22
C THR A 34 -18.62 -12.02 30.89
N SER A 35 -18.56 -11.61 29.62
CA SER A 35 -19.48 -10.62 29.06
C SER A 35 -20.77 -11.31 28.60
N SER A 36 -21.92 -10.92 29.16
CA SER A 36 -23.22 -11.33 28.63
C SER A 36 -23.50 -10.52 27.36
N ILE A 37 -23.15 -11.08 26.20
CA ILE A 37 -23.33 -10.46 24.89
C ILE A 37 -24.27 -11.34 24.08
N GLU A 38 -25.31 -10.72 23.52
CA GLU A 38 -26.23 -11.35 22.58
C GLU A 38 -26.25 -10.51 21.31
N ARG A 39 -25.76 -11.10 20.21
CA ARG A 39 -25.58 -10.43 18.93
C ARG A 39 -25.80 -11.38 17.76
N GLN A 40 -26.04 -10.80 16.58
CA GLN A 40 -26.01 -11.51 15.31
C GLN A 40 -24.58 -11.93 14.94
N ASP A 41 -24.49 -12.97 14.11
CA ASP A 41 -23.22 -13.47 13.55
C ASP A 41 -22.55 -12.40 12.64
N ALA A 42 -21.28 -12.62 12.31
CA ALA A 42 -20.52 -11.76 11.44
C ALA A 42 -21.26 -11.60 10.11
N THR A 43 -21.39 -10.37 9.64
CA THR A 43 -22.16 -10.03 8.44
C THR A 43 -21.29 -9.19 7.51
N PRO A 44 -21.33 -9.41 6.18
CA PRO A 44 -20.58 -8.55 5.26
C PRO A 44 -21.04 -7.11 5.38
N VAL A 45 -20.12 -6.16 5.35
CA VAL A 45 -20.42 -4.73 5.46
C VAL A 45 -19.75 -3.97 4.33
N ILE A 46 -20.51 -3.05 3.73
CA ILE A 46 -20.03 -2.06 2.78
C ILE A 46 -20.26 -0.69 3.43
N VAL A 47 -19.19 0.08 3.57
CA VAL A 47 -19.24 1.42 4.13
C VAL A 47 -18.83 2.44 3.08
N SER A 48 -19.49 3.60 3.12
CA SER A 48 -19.15 4.73 2.28
C SER A 48 -17.75 5.26 2.62
N LYS A 49 -16.94 5.56 1.61
CA LYS A 49 -15.61 6.16 1.79
C LYS A 49 -15.64 7.60 2.33
N GLU A 50 -16.81 8.24 2.34
CA GLU A 50 -16.97 9.65 2.74
C GLU A 50 -16.71 9.93 4.23
N ASN A 51 -16.65 8.88 5.07
CA ASN A 51 -16.36 9.04 6.49
C ASN A 51 -15.54 7.85 7.04
N PRO A 52 -14.30 8.08 7.52
CA PRO A 52 -13.41 7.00 7.96
C PRO A 52 -13.89 6.29 9.23
N PHE A 53 -14.77 6.90 10.03
CA PHE A 53 -15.36 6.25 11.20
C PHE A 53 -16.29 5.09 10.85
N TYR A 54 -16.83 5.04 9.62
CA TYR A 54 -17.72 3.95 9.24
C TYR A 54 -17.02 2.60 9.26
N ALA A 55 -15.78 2.52 8.80
CA ALA A 55 -15.00 1.28 8.86
C ALA A 55 -14.73 0.85 10.31
N LEU A 56 -14.50 1.81 11.23
CA LEU A 56 -14.30 1.52 12.65
C LEU A 56 -15.54 0.90 13.30
N ILE A 57 -16.74 1.48 13.10
CA ILE A 57 -17.98 0.92 13.66
C ILE A 57 -18.40 -0.39 13.00
N ALA A 58 -18.03 -0.60 11.73
CA ALA A 58 -18.32 -1.82 10.98
C ALA A 58 -17.36 -2.97 11.29
N THR A 59 -16.15 -2.68 11.78
CA THR A 59 -15.14 -3.68 12.11
C THR A 59 -15.66 -4.80 13.03
N PRO A 60 -16.27 -4.53 14.21
CA PRO A 60 -16.81 -5.58 15.08
C PRO A 60 -18.07 -6.27 14.51
N VAL A 61 -18.71 -5.70 13.48
CA VAL A 61 -19.85 -6.31 12.78
C VAL A 61 -19.37 -7.36 11.78
N ALA A 62 -18.34 -7.01 11.00
CA ALA A 62 -17.74 -7.88 10.01
C ALA A 62 -16.82 -8.94 10.63
N LEU A 63 -16.25 -8.67 11.80
CA LEU A 63 -15.29 -9.56 12.45
C LEU A 63 -15.47 -9.55 13.97
N TYR A 64 -15.58 -10.71 14.60
CA TYR A 64 -15.51 -10.81 16.06
C TYR A 64 -15.03 -12.17 16.55
N TYR A 65 -14.77 -12.24 17.86
CA TYR A 65 -14.46 -13.48 18.56
C TYR A 65 -15.57 -13.82 19.55
N ASP A 66 -16.02 -15.07 19.52
CA ASP A 66 -17.02 -15.55 20.47
C ASP A 66 -16.42 -15.92 21.84
N GLU A 67 -17.29 -16.40 22.75
CA GLU A 67 -16.91 -16.84 24.11
C GLU A 67 -15.91 -18.02 24.13
N TYR A 68 -15.77 -18.74 23.01
CA TYR A 68 -14.82 -19.84 22.82
C TYR A 68 -13.55 -19.40 22.08
N ASN A 69 -13.36 -18.09 21.87
CA ASN A 69 -12.29 -17.50 21.07
C ASN A 69 -12.27 -18.00 19.60
N GLN A 70 -13.42 -18.43 19.06
CA GLN A 70 -13.53 -18.70 17.63
C GLN A 70 -13.74 -17.39 16.88
N GLN A 71 -13.03 -17.24 15.78
CA GLN A 71 -13.12 -16.08 14.91
C GLN A 71 -14.27 -16.26 13.93
N HIS A 72 -15.14 -15.25 13.88
CA HIS A 72 -16.20 -15.11 12.89
C HIS A 72 -15.84 -13.93 12.00
N VAL A 73 -15.75 -14.14 10.69
CA VAL A 73 -15.21 -13.16 9.73
C VAL A 73 -16.07 -13.09 8.46
N GLN A 74 -16.36 -11.88 8.03
CA GLN A 74 -17.04 -11.53 6.78
C GLN A 74 -16.38 -10.30 6.15
N PRO A 75 -16.53 -10.08 4.82
CA PRO A 75 -15.90 -8.95 4.15
C PRO A 75 -16.34 -7.58 4.70
N LEU A 76 -15.37 -6.71 4.95
CA LEU A 76 -15.56 -5.27 5.15
C LEU A 76 -14.99 -4.53 3.94
N LEU A 77 -15.83 -3.80 3.22
CA LEU A 77 -15.43 -2.97 2.09
C LEU A 77 -15.68 -1.49 2.39
N VAL A 78 -14.73 -0.66 2.01
CA VAL A 78 -14.90 0.80 1.88
C VAL A 78 -15.18 1.07 0.40
N GLU A 79 -16.15 1.92 0.07
CA GLU A 79 -16.61 2.09 -1.30
C GLU A 79 -17.11 3.51 -1.59
N ASN A 80 -16.79 4.03 -2.78
CA ASN A 80 -17.57 5.10 -3.37
C ASN A 80 -18.89 4.50 -3.87
N ILE A 81 -19.95 4.60 -3.07
CA ILE A 81 -21.24 3.93 -3.35
C ILE A 81 -21.83 4.34 -4.72
N SER A 82 -21.57 5.57 -5.16
CA SER A 82 -22.08 6.09 -6.43
C SER A 82 -21.26 5.65 -7.66
N ASN A 83 -19.97 5.42 -7.48
CA ASN A 83 -19.04 5.05 -8.54
C ASN A 83 -17.90 4.18 -7.99
N PRO A 84 -18.18 2.89 -7.73
CA PRO A 84 -17.23 2.00 -7.07
C PRO A 84 -16.00 1.73 -7.94
N SER A 85 -14.84 1.54 -7.30
CA SER A 85 -13.62 1.19 -8.03
C SER A 85 -13.72 -0.19 -8.72
N ASP A 86 -12.94 -0.38 -9.78
CA ASP A 86 -12.86 -1.67 -10.48
C ASP A 86 -12.44 -2.82 -9.55
N ALA A 87 -11.64 -2.53 -8.52
CA ALA A 87 -11.21 -3.50 -7.53
C ALA A 87 -12.39 -4.01 -6.69
N ILE A 88 -13.26 -3.10 -6.24
CA ILE A 88 -14.50 -3.42 -5.52
C ILE A 88 -15.46 -4.22 -6.41
N VAL A 89 -15.72 -3.72 -7.62
CA VAL A 89 -16.62 -4.39 -8.58
C VAL A 89 -16.12 -5.82 -8.86
N ARG A 90 -14.82 -5.99 -9.06
CA ARG A 90 -14.21 -7.31 -9.28
C ARG A 90 -14.36 -8.22 -8.06
N PHE A 91 -14.13 -7.73 -6.85
CA PHE A 91 -14.31 -8.54 -5.64
C PHE A 91 -15.77 -8.97 -5.47
N LYS A 92 -16.74 -8.05 -5.61
CA LYS A 92 -18.17 -8.35 -5.55
C LYS A 92 -18.57 -9.45 -6.53
N LYS A 93 -18.03 -9.42 -7.75
CA LYS A 93 -18.27 -10.45 -8.79
C LYS A 93 -17.71 -11.83 -8.42
N LEU A 94 -16.56 -11.88 -7.76
CA LEU A 94 -15.88 -13.12 -7.39
C LEU A 94 -16.44 -13.75 -6.10
N TYR A 95 -16.70 -12.91 -5.10
CA TYR A 95 -17.12 -13.35 -3.77
C TYR A 95 -18.65 -13.44 -3.67
N GLY A 96 -19.38 -12.41 -4.12
CA GLY A 96 -20.81 -12.26 -3.94
C GLY A 96 -21.17 -11.67 -2.57
N LEU A 97 -21.94 -10.57 -2.55
CA LEU A 97 -22.26 -9.80 -1.34
C LEU A 97 -23.75 -9.42 -1.28
N GLN A 98 -24.65 -10.39 -1.48
CA GLN A 98 -26.09 -10.10 -1.62
C GLN A 98 -26.73 -9.63 -0.30
N ASP A 99 -26.22 -10.11 0.84
CA ASP A 99 -26.76 -9.82 2.18
C ASP A 99 -25.91 -8.78 2.96
N ALA A 100 -25.09 -8.01 2.25
CA ALA A 100 -24.22 -7.02 2.89
C ALA A 100 -25.02 -5.86 3.49
N ILE A 101 -24.66 -5.46 4.72
CA ILE A 101 -25.14 -4.22 5.32
C ILE A 101 -24.43 -3.05 4.64
N VAL A 102 -25.19 -2.05 4.20
CA VAL A 102 -24.65 -0.84 3.56
C VAL A 102 -24.82 0.36 4.48
N ILE A 103 -23.72 1.04 4.80
CA ILE A 103 -23.70 2.28 5.59
C ILE A 103 -23.28 3.42 4.67
N ASP A 104 -24.24 4.26 4.28
CA ASP A 104 -24.02 5.38 3.35
C ASP A 104 -24.92 6.59 3.68
N GLY A 105 -24.38 7.79 3.47
CA GLY A 105 -25.10 9.07 3.53
C GLY A 105 -25.75 9.43 4.88
N LYS A 106 -25.42 8.73 5.97
CA LYS A 106 -25.95 9.01 7.31
C LYS A 106 -25.06 10.01 8.06
N ASP A 107 -25.59 10.59 9.13
CA ASP A 107 -24.73 11.16 10.16
C ASP A 107 -24.04 10.02 10.92
N ILE A 108 -22.76 10.19 11.27
CA ILE A 108 -21.96 9.12 11.88
C ILE A 108 -22.51 8.67 13.25
N VAL A 109 -23.08 9.59 14.03
CA VAL A 109 -23.68 9.26 15.33
C VAL A 109 -24.88 8.35 15.12
N GLN A 110 -25.77 8.73 14.21
CA GLN A 110 -26.94 7.92 13.86
C GLN A 110 -26.54 6.58 13.24
N ALA A 111 -25.54 6.56 12.36
CA ALA A 111 -25.04 5.31 11.76
C ALA A 111 -24.54 4.33 12.83
N SER A 112 -23.82 4.82 13.85
CA SER A 112 -23.33 4.00 14.96
C SER A 112 -24.47 3.45 15.84
N ILE A 113 -25.54 4.23 16.07
CA ILE A 113 -26.74 3.79 16.79
C ILE A 113 -27.49 2.72 15.99
N ASP A 114 -27.72 2.97 14.71
CA ASP A 114 -28.48 2.07 13.84
C ASP A 114 -27.80 0.71 13.73
N ILE A 115 -26.48 0.69 13.48
CA ILE A 115 -25.75 -0.58 13.37
C ILE A 115 -25.68 -1.30 14.72
N ALA A 116 -25.54 -0.57 15.82
CA ALA A 116 -25.51 -1.16 17.15
C ALA A 116 -26.85 -1.84 17.50
N THR A 117 -27.97 -1.18 17.22
CA THR A 117 -29.31 -1.70 17.50
C THR A 117 -29.75 -2.79 16.51
N GLN A 118 -29.16 -2.83 15.32
CA GLN A 118 -29.40 -3.90 14.35
C GLN A 118 -28.68 -5.20 14.74
N ILE A 119 -27.45 -5.12 15.23
CA ILE A 119 -26.57 -6.28 15.41
C ILE A 119 -26.60 -6.82 16.84
N TRP A 120 -26.68 -5.96 17.86
CA TRP A 120 -26.66 -6.37 19.26
C TRP A 120 -28.06 -6.32 19.87
N GLU A 121 -28.50 -7.43 20.47
CA GLU A 121 -29.68 -7.48 21.33
C GLU A 121 -29.32 -7.04 22.76
N SER A 122 -28.14 -7.41 23.24
CA SER A 122 -27.57 -6.92 24.49
C SER A 122 -26.04 -6.91 24.48
N SER A 123 -25.45 -5.95 25.17
CA SER A 123 -24.01 -5.88 25.43
C SER A 123 -23.75 -5.17 26.76
N ASN A 124 -23.01 -5.82 27.65
CA ASN A 124 -22.61 -5.21 28.93
C ASN A 124 -21.48 -4.16 28.78
N GLU A 125 -20.86 -4.08 27.60
CA GLU A 125 -19.71 -3.23 27.33
C GLU A 125 -19.87 -2.53 25.97
N ALA A 126 -19.23 -1.37 25.81
CA ALA A 126 -19.18 -0.65 24.53
C ALA A 126 -17.92 0.22 24.43
N ILE A 127 -17.51 0.55 23.22
CA ILE A 127 -16.52 1.61 22.97
C ILE A 127 -17.28 2.88 22.60
N ILE A 128 -16.87 4.02 23.16
CA ILE A 128 -17.36 5.36 22.81
C ILE A 128 -16.20 6.15 22.24
N VAL A 129 -16.39 6.68 21.05
CA VAL A 129 -15.40 7.48 20.34
C VAL A 129 -15.93 8.90 20.15
N LYS A 130 -15.14 9.88 20.55
CA LYS A 130 -15.43 11.28 20.25
C LYS A 130 -15.37 11.50 18.72
N ASN A 131 -16.37 12.17 18.17
CA ASN A 131 -16.46 12.49 16.75
C ASN A 131 -15.53 13.67 16.36
N ASP A 132 -14.23 13.47 16.49
CA ASP A 132 -13.18 14.39 16.04
C ASP A 132 -11.87 13.63 15.76
N PHE A 133 -10.84 14.35 15.32
CA PHE A 133 -9.56 13.76 14.94
C PHE A 133 -8.83 13.07 16.12
N ASP A 134 -8.90 13.65 17.32
CA ASP A 134 -8.26 13.09 18.50
C ASP A 134 -8.95 11.78 18.91
N GLY A 135 -10.30 11.78 18.91
CA GLY A 135 -11.10 10.58 19.12
C GLY A 135 -10.81 9.50 18.08
N TYR A 136 -10.72 9.86 16.79
CA TYR A 136 -10.35 8.95 15.70
C TYR A 136 -8.97 8.33 15.92
N SER A 137 -7.96 9.15 16.22
CA SER A 137 -6.57 8.72 16.37
C SER A 137 -6.38 7.69 17.50
N ILE A 138 -7.07 7.89 18.63
CA ILE A 138 -7.09 6.92 19.73
C ILE A 138 -7.90 5.67 19.33
N ALA A 139 -9.05 5.85 18.67
CA ALA A 139 -9.93 4.75 18.28
C ALA A 139 -9.28 3.78 17.28
N VAL A 140 -8.50 4.27 16.31
CA VAL A 140 -7.74 3.42 15.37
C VAL A 140 -6.87 2.40 16.11
N ASN A 141 -6.29 2.80 17.25
CA ASN A 141 -5.44 1.96 18.08
C ASN A 141 -6.23 1.03 19.02
N LEU A 142 -7.51 1.31 19.31
CA LEU A 142 -8.31 0.58 20.29
C LEU A 142 -9.40 -0.31 19.69
N VAL A 143 -9.99 0.04 18.54
CA VAL A 143 -11.24 -0.55 18.04
C VAL A 143 -11.14 -2.04 17.72
N ALA A 144 -9.94 -2.59 17.49
CA ALA A 144 -9.75 -4.04 17.45
C ALA A 144 -10.23 -4.76 18.73
N LEU A 145 -10.22 -4.08 19.90
CA LEU A 145 -10.83 -4.56 21.14
C LEU A 145 -12.30 -4.91 20.96
N ALA A 146 -13.04 -4.10 20.19
CA ALA A 146 -14.45 -4.32 19.94
C ALA A 146 -14.69 -5.66 19.25
N SER A 147 -13.82 -6.04 18.32
CA SER A 147 -13.85 -7.35 17.66
C SER A 147 -13.48 -8.47 18.64
N TYR A 148 -12.44 -8.27 19.45
CA TYR A 148 -11.98 -9.29 20.40
C TYR A 148 -12.96 -9.56 21.55
N LYS A 149 -13.77 -8.57 21.91
CA LYS A 149 -14.83 -8.69 22.92
C LYS A 149 -16.22 -8.91 22.32
N GLY A 150 -16.40 -8.68 21.01
CA GLY A 150 -17.71 -8.75 20.35
C GLY A 150 -18.68 -7.63 20.76
N ILE A 151 -18.18 -6.44 21.09
CA ILE A 151 -18.95 -5.31 21.64
C ILE A 151 -19.19 -4.20 20.60
N PRO A 152 -20.25 -3.37 20.74
CA PRO A 152 -20.51 -2.26 19.82
C PRO A 152 -19.55 -1.08 20.00
N VAL A 153 -19.38 -0.32 18.92
CA VAL A 153 -18.64 0.96 18.90
C VAL A 153 -19.62 2.08 18.56
N PHE A 154 -19.64 3.10 19.41
CA PHE A 154 -20.44 4.30 19.22
C PHE A 154 -19.54 5.48 18.91
N VAL A 155 -19.98 6.33 17.99
CA VAL A 155 -19.33 7.62 17.71
C VAL A 155 -20.31 8.71 18.12
N ALA A 156 -19.86 9.69 18.88
CA ALA A 156 -20.74 10.74 19.38
C ALA A 156 -20.01 12.08 19.56
N ASN A 157 -20.76 13.18 19.47
CA ASN A 157 -20.26 14.50 19.86
C ASN A 157 -20.41 14.70 21.37
N ASN A 158 -21.47 14.13 21.95
CA ASN A 158 -21.76 14.14 23.39
C ASN A 158 -22.47 12.85 23.81
N ILE A 159 -22.39 12.52 25.11
CA ILE A 159 -22.91 11.25 25.62
C ILE A 159 -24.45 11.15 25.54
N ASP A 160 -25.16 12.28 25.61
CA ASP A 160 -26.63 12.30 25.60
C ASP A 160 -27.20 11.75 24.28
N GLU A 161 -26.48 11.91 23.17
CA GLU A 161 -26.86 11.39 21.85
C GLU A 161 -27.00 9.86 21.81
N ILE A 162 -26.23 9.13 22.63
CA ILE A 162 -26.15 7.66 22.60
C ILE A 162 -26.64 7.00 23.91
N THR A 163 -26.91 7.78 24.96
CA THR A 163 -27.25 7.26 26.31
C THR A 163 -28.48 6.35 26.31
N SER A 164 -29.52 6.70 25.55
CA SER A 164 -30.74 5.88 25.45
C SER A 164 -30.44 4.49 24.88
N THR A 165 -29.61 4.43 23.84
CA THR A 165 -29.17 3.19 23.19
C THR A 165 -28.29 2.37 24.11
N LEU A 166 -27.29 2.98 24.76
CA LEU A 166 -26.42 2.31 25.74
C LEU A 166 -27.23 1.65 26.87
N ASN A 167 -28.22 2.38 27.40
CA ASN A 167 -29.12 1.86 28.42
C ASN A 167 -29.99 0.70 27.89
N SER A 168 -30.50 0.82 26.66
CA SER A 168 -31.33 -0.23 26.05
C SER A 168 -30.58 -1.55 25.81
N LEU A 169 -29.29 -1.46 25.46
CA LEU A 169 -28.41 -2.62 25.26
C LEU A 169 -27.90 -3.20 26.59
N GLY A 170 -28.13 -2.52 27.72
CA GLY A 170 -27.68 -2.96 29.03
C GLY A 170 -26.19 -2.75 29.29
N VAL A 171 -25.58 -1.75 28.65
CA VAL A 171 -24.16 -1.40 28.83
C VAL A 171 -23.90 -1.00 30.28
N LYS A 172 -22.78 -1.45 30.84
CA LYS A 172 -22.35 -1.17 32.21
C LYS A 172 -20.94 -0.59 32.27
N THR A 173 -20.09 -0.94 31.31
CA THR A 173 -18.72 -0.44 31.20
C THR A 173 -18.49 0.14 29.83
N THR A 174 -17.78 1.27 29.76
CA THR A 174 -17.42 1.91 28.50
C THR A 174 -15.93 2.19 28.41
N TYR A 175 -15.38 1.94 27.23
CA TYR A 175 -14.02 2.29 26.83
C TYR A 175 -14.10 3.59 26.01
N VAL A 176 -13.46 4.66 26.47
CA VAL A 176 -13.68 6.00 25.92
C VAL A 176 -12.43 6.51 25.21
N CYS A 177 -12.57 6.83 23.92
CA CYS A 177 -11.55 7.43 23.07
C CYS A 177 -11.83 8.93 22.87
N GLY A 178 -10.89 9.77 23.32
CA GLY A 178 -10.98 11.24 23.20
C GLY A 178 -11.74 11.92 24.34
N ASP A 179 -11.90 13.23 24.24
CA ASP A 179 -12.52 14.03 25.31
C ASP A 179 -14.05 14.05 25.21
N ILE A 180 -14.65 12.95 25.66
CA ILE A 180 -16.09 12.75 25.81
C ILE A 180 -16.41 12.09 27.15
N GLU A 181 -17.60 12.34 27.68
CA GLU A 181 -18.10 11.64 28.87
C GLU A 181 -18.39 10.16 28.55
N GLY A 182 -18.05 9.27 29.49
CA GLY A 182 -18.38 7.85 29.39
C GLY A 182 -19.71 7.49 30.05
N TYR A 183 -20.12 6.23 29.93
CA TYR A 183 -21.34 5.69 30.52
C TYR A 183 -21.03 4.50 31.44
N GLY A 184 -21.63 4.49 32.65
CA GLY A 184 -21.40 3.44 33.64
C GLY A 184 -19.99 3.50 34.25
N SER A 185 -19.30 2.35 34.33
CA SER A 185 -17.89 2.27 34.66
C SER A 185 -17.04 2.67 33.45
N VAL A 186 -16.09 3.60 33.62
CA VAL A 186 -15.37 4.20 32.49
C VAL A 186 -13.89 3.80 32.53
N VAL A 187 -13.39 3.31 31.40
CA VAL A 187 -11.96 3.18 31.10
C VAL A 187 -11.65 4.23 30.03
N LYS A 188 -11.05 5.35 30.43
CA LYS A 188 -10.75 6.47 29.52
C LYS A 188 -9.32 6.34 28.99
N PHE A 189 -9.15 6.59 27.70
CA PHE A 189 -7.86 6.67 27.03
C PHE A 189 -7.61 8.12 26.65
N GLU A 190 -6.57 8.72 27.24
CA GLU A 190 -6.21 10.13 27.00
C GLU A 190 -5.15 10.25 25.90
N SER A 191 -4.46 9.15 25.56
CA SER A 191 -3.39 9.10 24.57
C SER A 191 -3.46 7.85 23.69
N ILE A 192 -2.72 7.89 22.58
CA ILE A 192 -2.52 6.74 21.67
C ILE A 192 -1.74 5.63 22.38
N GLU A 193 -0.75 6.01 23.18
CA GLU A 193 0.12 5.11 23.94
C GLU A 193 -0.69 4.30 24.96
N ASP A 194 -1.59 4.95 25.70
CA ASP A 194 -2.47 4.25 26.67
C ASP A 194 -3.33 3.18 25.99
N ALA A 195 -3.88 3.51 24.81
CA ALA A 195 -4.71 2.58 24.04
C ALA A 195 -3.89 1.40 23.51
N ARG A 196 -2.71 1.66 22.95
CA ARG A 196 -1.79 0.65 22.45
C ARG A 196 -1.34 -0.30 23.56
N ASP A 197 -0.93 0.24 24.72
CA ASP A 197 -0.41 -0.56 25.83
C ASP A 197 -1.52 -1.43 26.45
N TYR A 198 -2.74 -0.89 26.55
CA TYR A 198 -3.91 -1.68 26.93
C TYR A 198 -4.16 -2.82 25.95
N MET A 199 -4.11 -2.54 24.64
CA MET A 199 -4.31 -3.54 23.60
C MET A 199 -3.24 -4.62 23.59
N MET A 200 -1.97 -4.26 23.77
CA MET A 200 -0.87 -5.20 23.89
C MET A 200 -1.11 -6.16 25.06
N ASN A 201 -1.42 -5.63 26.24
CA ASN A 201 -1.72 -6.45 27.42
C ASN A 201 -2.93 -7.35 27.20
N PHE A 202 -4.00 -6.80 26.62
CA PHE A 202 -5.22 -7.55 26.34
C PHE A 202 -4.98 -8.70 25.35
N VAL A 203 -4.27 -8.44 24.25
CA VAL A 203 -3.95 -9.45 23.22
C VAL A 203 -3.04 -10.54 23.78
N LYS A 204 -2.00 -10.18 24.55
CA LYS A 204 -1.14 -11.14 25.25
C LYS A 204 -1.96 -12.06 26.17
N GLN A 205 -2.87 -11.50 26.96
CA GLN A 205 -3.71 -12.28 27.88
C GLN A 205 -4.72 -13.17 27.15
N LYS A 206 -5.36 -12.66 26.09
CA LYS A 206 -6.41 -13.39 25.37
C LYS A 206 -5.87 -14.46 24.44
N PHE A 207 -4.75 -14.19 23.76
CA PHE A 207 -4.23 -15.04 22.67
C PHE A 207 -2.84 -15.65 22.96
N GLY A 208 -2.20 -15.29 24.07
CA GLY A 208 -0.91 -15.84 24.51
C GLY A 208 0.33 -15.10 23.98
N GLY A 209 0.16 -14.08 23.15
CA GLY A 209 1.23 -13.25 22.59
C GLY A 209 0.71 -12.32 21.49
N VAL A 210 1.54 -11.36 21.09
CA VAL A 210 1.25 -10.48 19.93
C VAL A 210 2.08 -11.00 18.75
N GLY A 211 1.40 -11.52 17.72
CA GLY A 211 2.04 -12.07 16.53
C GLY A 211 1.93 -11.18 15.28
N TYR A 212 1.28 -10.01 15.39
CA TYR A 212 1.01 -9.14 14.27
C TYR A 212 0.89 -7.67 14.73
N ILE A 213 1.53 -6.76 13.99
CA ILE A 213 1.47 -5.32 14.21
C ILE A 213 0.98 -4.66 12.92
N VAL A 214 -0.03 -3.79 13.01
CA VAL A 214 -0.40 -2.89 11.91
C VAL A 214 0.16 -1.50 12.21
N MET A 215 1.11 -1.04 11.41
CA MET A 215 1.54 0.36 11.38
C MET A 215 0.60 1.16 10.49
N ALA A 216 0.06 2.26 11.00
CA ALA A 216 -0.79 3.18 10.24
C ALA A 216 -0.57 4.62 10.71
N ASN A 217 -1.23 5.59 10.06
CA ASN A 217 -1.17 6.97 10.49
C ASN A 217 -2.56 7.62 10.33
N PRO A 218 -3.21 8.08 11.41
CA PRO A 218 -4.56 8.67 11.32
C PRO A 218 -4.60 10.00 10.54
N MET A 219 -3.45 10.66 10.29
CA MET A 219 -3.36 11.86 9.44
C MET A 219 -3.76 11.61 7.99
N ASP A 220 -3.87 10.35 7.56
CA ASP A 220 -4.34 10.01 6.22
C ASP A 220 -5.81 10.36 5.94
N THR A 221 -6.55 10.73 6.99
CA THR A 221 -7.91 11.28 6.93
C THR A 221 -7.96 12.81 6.78
N VAL A 222 -6.81 13.49 6.85
CA VAL A 222 -6.72 14.95 6.89
C VAL A 222 -5.98 15.49 5.67
N LYS A 223 -6.73 16.11 4.76
CA LYS A 223 -6.16 16.81 3.60
C LYS A 223 -5.65 18.21 3.92
N PRO A 224 -4.58 18.67 3.24
CA PRO A 224 -4.17 20.07 3.30
C PRO A 224 -5.31 21.00 2.88
N LYS A 225 -5.47 22.11 3.58
CA LYS A 225 -6.46 23.13 3.24
C LYS A 225 -5.90 24.03 2.14
N VAL A 226 -6.65 24.16 1.06
CA VAL A 226 -6.34 25.11 -0.02
C VAL A 226 -6.68 26.53 0.45
N LEU A 227 -5.67 27.40 0.52
CA LEU A 227 -5.78 28.79 0.96
C LEU A 227 -6.05 29.74 -0.22
N SER A 228 -5.38 29.50 -1.33
CA SER A 228 -5.55 30.24 -2.59
C SER A 228 -5.10 29.37 -3.78
N SER A 229 -5.46 29.76 -5.01
CA SER A 229 -5.02 29.02 -6.20
C SER A 229 -4.93 29.90 -7.44
N VAL A 230 -4.01 29.54 -8.34
CA VAL A 230 -3.88 30.11 -9.69
C VAL A 230 -3.82 28.99 -10.73
N GLU A 231 -4.32 29.26 -11.93
CA GLU A 231 -4.46 28.26 -13.00
C GLU A 231 -3.85 28.76 -14.31
N TYR A 232 -3.24 27.83 -15.04
CA TYR A 232 -2.64 28.04 -16.35
C TYR A 232 -3.12 26.95 -17.30
N GLU A 233 -3.47 27.33 -18.52
CA GLU A 233 -3.91 26.41 -19.56
C GLU A 233 -3.16 26.68 -20.86
N PHE A 234 -2.62 25.63 -21.45
CA PHE A 234 -1.88 25.68 -22.69
C PHE A 234 -2.41 24.64 -23.66
N LYS A 235 -2.76 25.08 -24.86
CA LYS A 235 -3.07 24.20 -25.99
C LYS A 235 -2.10 24.48 -27.12
N ASN A 236 -1.40 23.46 -27.60
CA ASN A 236 -0.39 23.64 -28.62
C ASN A 236 -0.14 22.39 -29.45
N LYS A 237 0.77 22.53 -30.41
CA LYS A 237 1.27 21.46 -31.27
C LYS A 237 2.79 21.35 -31.13
N THR A 238 3.32 20.13 -31.16
CA THR A 238 4.77 19.88 -31.17
C THR A 238 5.13 18.79 -32.17
N SER A 239 6.34 18.88 -32.74
CA SER A 239 6.89 17.84 -33.61
C SER A 239 7.17 16.56 -32.81
N SER A 240 7.02 15.41 -33.47
CA SER A 240 7.33 14.09 -32.91
C SER A 240 8.83 13.86 -32.78
N VAL A 241 9.29 13.30 -31.65
CA VAL A 241 10.67 12.83 -31.47
C VAL A 241 10.94 11.47 -32.11
N ALA A 242 9.90 10.74 -32.54
CA ALA A 242 10.11 9.48 -33.24
C ALA A 242 10.64 9.78 -34.65
N ILE A 243 11.90 9.44 -34.91
CA ILE A 243 12.54 9.63 -36.21
C ILE A 243 12.73 8.27 -36.87
N LEU A 244 11.73 7.81 -37.61
CA LEU A 244 11.88 6.70 -38.54
C LEU A 244 12.64 7.16 -39.79
N PRO A 245 13.26 6.25 -40.57
CA PRO A 245 14.00 6.64 -41.78
C PRO A 245 13.20 7.53 -42.75
N ALA A 246 11.88 7.33 -42.85
CA ALA A 246 10.98 8.13 -43.67
C ALA A 246 10.74 9.56 -43.13
N GLN A 247 10.97 9.81 -41.84
CA GLN A 247 10.75 11.07 -41.12
C GLN A 247 12.03 11.91 -40.97
N SER A 248 13.19 11.36 -41.36
CA SER A 248 14.51 12.00 -41.27
C SER A 248 14.60 13.38 -41.94
N PHE A 249 13.86 13.60 -43.03
CA PHE A 249 13.80 14.90 -43.71
C PHE A 249 13.04 15.95 -42.91
N HIS A 250 11.98 15.56 -42.19
CA HIS A 250 11.21 16.46 -41.34
C HIS A 250 12.05 16.91 -40.13
N ALA A 251 12.77 15.96 -39.51
CA ALA A 251 13.67 16.23 -38.40
C ALA A 251 14.79 17.23 -38.73
N LEU A 252 15.32 17.20 -39.96
CA LEU A 252 16.32 18.16 -40.44
C LEU A 252 15.77 19.59 -40.62
N VAL A 253 14.48 19.72 -40.92
CA VAL A 253 13.82 20.98 -41.27
C VAL A 253 13.21 21.67 -40.04
N THR A 254 12.58 20.93 -39.13
CA THR A 254 11.84 21.53 -38.01
C THR A 254 12.74 21.97 -36.86
N GLN A 255 13.81 21.23 -36.56
CA GLN A 255 14.80 21.49 -35.48
C GLN A 255 14.22 21.74 -34.06
N GLN A 256 12.89 21.74 -33.88
CA GLN A 256 12.17 21.93 -32.63
C GLN A 256 11.27 20.71 -32.38
N PHE A 257 11.70 19.85 -31.45
CA PHE A 257 11.00 18.63 -31.03
C PHE A 257 10.37 18.76 -29.64
N MET A 258 10.46 19.95 -29.04
CA MET A 258 10.01 20.21 -27.69
C MET A 258 9.32 21.57 -27.67
N LYS A 259 8.23 21.66 -26.91
CA LYS A 259 7.52 22.92 -26.67
C LYS A 259 7.63 23.31 -25.22
N THR A 260 7.95 24.57 -24.96
CA THR A 260 8.13 25.11 -23.61
C THR A 260 7.03 26.10 -23.28
N HIS A 261 6.44 25.94 -22.09
CA HIS A 261 5.52 26.88 -21.47
C HIS A 261 6.09 27.37 -20.14
N GLU A 262 5.71 28.56 -19.72
CA GLU A 262 6.09 29.14 -18.43
C GLU A 262 4.85 29.31 -17.55
N PHE A 263 4.98 28.98 -16.28
CA PHE A 263 3.96 29.24 -15.26
C PHE A 263 4.64 29.77 -13.99
N GLU A 264 3.92 30.58 -13.21
CA GLU A 264 4.45 31.18 -11.99
C GLU A 264 3.93 30.42 -10.78
N ILE A 265 4.83 30.12 -9.84
CA ILE A 265 4.46 29.78 -8.47
C ILE A 265 4.58 31.08 -7.66
N PRO A 266 3.46 31.62 -7.15
CA PRO A 266 3.47 32.81 -6.29
C PRO A 266 4.29 32.60 -5.02
N ASP A 267 4.45 33.65 -4.22
CA ASP A 267 5.16 33.62 -2.92
C ASP A 267 4.40 32.82 -1.85
N TYR A 268 4.21 31.53 -2.12
CA TYR A 268 3.58 30.55 -1.26
C TYR A 268 4.64 29.82 -0.45
N LYS A 269 4.34 29.62 0.83
CA LYS A 269 5.17 28.80 1.71
C LYS A 269 5.18 27.34 1.24
N TYR A 270 4.00 26.81 0.92
CA TYR A 270 3.81 25.48 0.35
C TYR A 270 2.85 25.60 -0.84
N ALA A 271 3.29 25.09 -1.99
CA ALA A 271 2.55 25.12 -3.24
C ALA A 271 2.33 23.70 -3.75
N ARG A 272 1.08 23.22 -3.79
CA ARG A 272 0.72 22.00 -4.51
C ARG A 272 0.50 22.33 -5.97
N VAL A 273 1.26 21.70 -6.84
CA VAL A 273 1.14 21.84 -8.29
C VAL A 273 0.45 20.60 -8.83
N LYS A 274 -0.75 20.78 -9.38
CA LYS A 274 -1.52 19.75 -10.08
C LYS A 274 -1.39 19.94 -11.58
N VAL A 275 -1.05 18.87 -12.28
CA VAL A 275 -0.79 18.91 -13.72
C VAL A 275 -1.62 17.87 -14.44
N ASP A 276 -2.44 18.33 -15.38
CA ASP A 276 -3.15 17.46 -16.31
C ASP A 276 -2.56 17.65 -17.72
N LEU A 277 -2.08 16.56 -18.31
CA LEU A 277 -1.58 16.53 -19.68
C LEU A 277 -2.40 15.55 -20.50
N PHE A 278 -2.94 16.04 -21.61
CA PHE A 278 -3.79 15.28 -22.53
C PHE A 278 -3.12 15.17 -23.91
N ASN A 279 -3.02 13.95 -24.42
CA ASN A 279 -2.64 13.66 -25.79
C ASN A 279 -3.89 13.70 -26.69
N LEU A 280 -4.06 14.77 -27.46
CA LEU A 280 -5.23 14.93 -28.32
C LEU A 280 -5.16 14.05 -29.59
N ASN A 281 -4.04 13.35 -29.80
CA ASN A 281 -3.82 12.37 -30.86
C ASN A 281 -3.56 10.97 -30.28
N SER A 282 -4.58 10.41 -29.61
CA SER A 282 -4.49 9.15 -28.86
C SER A 282 -4.66 7.86 -29.69
N GLU A 283 -5.00 7.98 -30.97
CA GLU A 283 -5.44 6.87 -31.82
C GLU A 283 -4.42 5.71 -31.97
N ASN A 284 -3.12 6.02 -31.94
CA ASN A 284 -2.05 5.04 -32.15
C ASN A 284 -1.33 4.61 -30.84
N VAL A 285 -1.81 5.04 -29.66
CA VAL A 285 -1.15 4.75 -28.37
C VAL A 285 -1.10 3.25 -28.09
N LYS A 286 -2.23 2.54 -28.25
CA LYS A 286 -2.33 1.09 -27.99
C LYS A 286 -1.46 0.23 -28.92
N GLU A 287 -1.37 0.62 -30.20
CA GLU A 287 -0.70 -0.15 -31.24
C GLU A 287 0.80 0.17 -31.35
N LEU A 288 1.16 1.45 -31.34
CA LEU A 288 2.52 1.93 -31.62
C LEU A 288 3.26 2.44 -30.37
N GLY A 289 2.56 2.66 -29.26
CA GLY A 289 3.16 3.25 -28.05
C GLY A 289 3.39 4.75 -28.17
N ASP A 290 2.55 5.43 -28.95
CA ASP A 290 2.48 6.90 -28.97
C ASP A 290 2.24 7.45 -27.55
N GLY A 291 2.65 8.69 -27.30
CA GLY A 291 2.48 9.32 -26.00
C GLY A 291 3.26 10.63 -25.87
N ILE A 292 3.07 11.31 -24.74
CA ILE A 292 3.67 12.62 -24.49
C ILE A 292 4.42 12.57 -23.16
N PHE A 293 5.63 13.14 -23.15
CA PHE A 293 6.43 13.34 -21.95
C PHE A 293 6.34 14.79 -21.49
N LEU A 294 6.35 14.96 -20.17
CA LEU A 294 6.38 16.25 -19.49
C LEU A 294 7.63 16.34 -18.62
N MET A 295 8.30 17.48 -18.70
CA MET A 295 9.34 17.85 -17.74
C MET A 295 9.03 19.21 -17.13
N ILE A 296 8.99 19.30 -15.81
CA ILE A 296 8.89 20.59 -15.10
C ILE A 296 10.26 20.94 -14.54
N ILE A 297 10.71 22.16 -14.83
CA ILE A 297 12.04 22.65 -14.48
C ILE A 297 11.89 23.89 -13.60
N SER A 298 12.63 23.89 -12.50
CA SER A 298 12.67 24.98 -11.53
C SER A 298 13.30 26.26 -12.12
N PRO A 299 13.12 27.43 -11.48
CA PRO A 299 13.79 28.67 -11.86
C PRO A 299 15.33 28.53 -11.91
N GLU A 300 15.90 27.64 -11.11
CA GLU A 300 17.33 27.33 -11.05
C GLU A 300 17.79 26.33 -12.13
N GLY A 301 16.88 25.82 -12.96
CA GLY A 301 17.18 24.87 -14.03
C GLY A 301 17.20 23.40 -13.61
N ILE A 302 16.68 23.08 -12.41
CA ILE A 302 16.64 21.71 -11.88
C ILE A 302 15.37 21.00 -12.39
N PRO A 303 15.45 19.77 -12.96
CA PRO A 303 14.27 18.99 -13.29
C PRO A 303 13.60 18.53 -11.98
N TYR A 304 12.36 18.94 -11.77
CA TYR A 304 11.55 18.56 -10.62
C TYR A 304 10.56 17.45 -10.93
N VAL A 305 10.08 17.38 -12.17
CA VAL A 305 9.15 16.34 -12.61
C VAL A 305 9.61 15.81 -13.94
N TYR A 306 9.59 14.49 -14.08
CA TYR A 306 9.65 13.80 -15.36
C TYR A 306 8.56 12.73 -15.38
N THR A 307 7.52 12.95 -16.19
CA THR A 307 6.39 12.01 -16.30
C THR A 307 5.93 11.90 -17.75
N ALA A 308 5.04 10.97 -18.03
CA ALA A 308 4.49 10.75 -19.36
C ALA A 308 3.03 10.30 -19.28
N THR A 309 2.30 10.48 -20.38
CA THR A 309 0.92 9.98 -20.50
C THR A 309 0.83 8.46 -20.31
N GLY A 310 1.89 7.73 -20.68
CA GLY A 310 2.00 6.28 -20.40
C GLY A 310 2.13 5.88 -18.92
N ALA A 311 2.35 6.83 -18.01
CA ALA A 311 2.29 6.62 -16.56
C ALA A 311 0.91 6.98 -15.98
N GLY A 312 0.01 7.54 -16.79
CA GLY A 312 -1.33 7.96 -16.36
C GLY A 312 -2.42 6.93 -16.62
N LEU A 313 -3.64 7.27 -16.18
CA LEU A 313 -4.85 6.49 -16.41
C LEU A 313 -5.57 7.00 -17.66
N ALA A 314 -5.41 6.26 -18.76
CA ALA A 314 -6.11 6.54 -20.01
C ALA A 314 -7.62 6.27 -19.90
N GLU A 315 -8.40 6.90 -20.79
CA GLU A 315 -9.80 6.57 -21.01
C GLU A 315 -9.95 5.54 -22.12
N TYR A 316 -10.93 4.65 -21.96
CA TYR A 316 -11.17 3.52 -22.86
C TYR A 316 -12.60 3.53 -23.38
N ASP A 317 -12.80 3.03 -24.60
CA ASP A 317 -14.12 2.67 -25.09
C ASP A 317 -14.58 1.27 -24.62
N ASP A 318 -15.82 0.89 -24.96
CA ASP A 318 -16.40 -0.41 -24.61
C ASP A 318 -15.63 -1.62 -25.18
N LYS A 319 -14.70 -1.41 -26.12
CA LYS A 319 -13.85 -2.45 -26.72
C LYS A 319 -12.46 -2.51 -26.09
N GLY A 320 -12.16 -1.60 -25.16
CA GLY A 320 -10.85 -1.47 -24.53
C GLY A 320 -9.80 -0.81 -25.43
N ASP A 321 -10.23 0.00 -26.39
CA ASP A 321 -9.34 0.89 -27.16
C ASP A 321 -9.19 2.24 -26.44
N ILE A 322 -7.98 2.80 -26.45
CA ILE A 322 -7.69 4.08 -25.78
C ILE A 322 -8.35 5.22 -26.56
N THR A 323 -9.27 5.95 -25.93
CA THR A 323 -9.93 7.12 -26.51
C THR A 323 -9.23 8.43 -26.13
N LEU A 324 -8.62 8.47 -24.95
CA LEU A 324 -7.85 9.61 -24.47
C LEU A 324 -6.69 9.15 -23.59
N ASP A 325 -5.48 9.35 -24.09
CA ASP A 325 -4.22 9.15 -23.39
C ASP A 325 -3.90 10.42 -22.58
N LYS A 326 -3.78 10.26 -21.26
CA LYS A 326 -3.66 11.38 -20.33
C LYS A 326 -2.86 10.99 -19.09
N VAL A 327 -2.25 11.98 -18.46
CA VAL A 327 -1.65 11.84 -17.12
C VAL A 327 -2.08 12.99 -16.23
N HIS A 328 -2.42 12.65 -15.00
CA HIS A 328 -2.58 13.56 -13.89
C HIS A 328 -1.39 13.35 -12.95
N TYR A 329 -0.73 14.43 -12.54
CA TYR A 329 0.43 14.38 -11.65
C TYR A 329 0.37 15.52 -10.63
N GLU A 330 0.59 15.21 -9.36
CA GLU A 330 0.62 16.19 -8.27
C GLU A 330 1.97 16.13 -7.55
N PHE A 331 2.49 17.29 -7.15
CA PHE A 331 3.69 17.41 -6.34
C PHE A 331 3.65 18.71 -5.53
N ILE A 332 4.34 18.74 -4.40
CA ILE A 332 4.37 19.91 -3.51
C ILE A 332 5.77 20.51 -3.50
N ILE A 333 5.82 21.82 -3.75
CA ILE A 333 7.02 22.65 -3.67
C ILE A 333 6.94 23.53 -2.42
N CYS A 334 8.04 23.62 -1.66
CA CYS A 334 8.14 24.38 -0.43
C CYS A 334 9.18 25.50 -0.55
N ASN A 335 8.78 26.73 -0.19
CA ASN A 335 9.65 27.92 -0.12
C ASN A 335 10.49 28.17 -1.38
N LYS A 336 9.90 27.96 -2.55
CA LYS A 336 10.55 28.10 -3.87
C LYS A 336 9.61 28.76 -4.91
N PRO A 337 9.22 30.04 -4.70
CA PRO A 337 8.44 30.78 -5.67
C PRO A 337 9.27 31.10 -6.93
N GLY A 338 8.59 31.47 -8.01
CA GLY A 338 9.22 31.95 -9.23
C GLY A 338 8.60 31.39 -10.50
N ILE A 339 9.27 31.61 -11.64
CA ILE A 339 8.81 31.17 -12.96
C ILE A 339 9.40 29.79 -13.26
N TYR A 340 8.52 28.81 -13.39
CA TYR A 340 8.84 27.44 -13.74
C TYR A 340 8.59 27.20 -15.23
N SER A 341 9.30 26.21 -15.78
CA SER A 341 9.21 25.84 -17.18
C SER A 341 8.61 24.45 -17.33
N ALA A 342 7.49 24.32 -18.05
CA ALA A 342 6.89 23.05 -18.45
C ALA A 342 7.29 22.74 -19.90
N ARG A 343 8.10 21.69 -20.09
CA ARG A 343 8.55 21.20 -21.40
C ARG A 343 7.76 19.97 -21.79
N VAL A 344 7.10 20.05 -22.94
CA VAL A 344 6.29 18.98 -23.51
C VAL A 344 7.00 18.39 -24.72
N ILE A 345 7.14 17.07 -24.72
CA ILE A 345 7.85 16.30 -25.74
C ILE A 345 6.91 15.22 -26.26
N GLY A 346 6.53 15.29 -27.53
CA GLY A 346 5.60 14.34 -28.11
C GLY A 346 6.31 13.21 -28.85
N ARG A 347 5.82 11.98 -28.69
CA ARG A 347 6.28 10.79 -29.41
C ARG A 347 5.09 10.19 -30.16
N TRP A 348 5.08 10.37 -31.47
CA TRP A 348 4.11 9.76 -32.37
C TRP A 348 4.83 9.02 -33.50
N PHE A 349 4.59 7.72 -33.65
CA PHE A 349 5.27 6.92 -34.66
C PHE A 349 4.62 7.04 -36.05
N ALA A 350 3.30 7.22 -36.11
CA ALA A 350 2.57 7.41 -37.35
C ALA A 350 2.61 8.86 -37.85
N ASP A 351 2.70 9.81 -36.92
CA ASP A 351 2.58 11.25 -37.21
C ASP A 351 3.87 12.01 -36.96
N VAL A 352 4.10 13.07 -37.73
CA VAL A 352 5.29 13.93 -37.58
C VAL A 352 5.09 15.04 -36.55
N GLU A 353 3.85 15.28 -36.13
CA GLU A 353 3.45 16.29 -35.16
C GLU A 353 2.14 15.88 -34.48
N GLY A 354 1.91 16.35 -33.26
CA GLY A 354 0.70 16.08 -32.49
C GLY A 354 0.29 17.23 -31.60
N GLU A 355 -0.99 17.27 -31.27
CA GLU A 355 -1.66 18.27 -30.45
C GLU A 355 -1.81 17.79 -29.01
N TYR A 356 -1.69 18.74 -28.08
CA TYR A 356 -1.84 18.46 -26.66
C TYR A 356 -2.49 19.62 -25.93
N GLU A 357 -3.03 19.29 -24.76
CA GLU A 357 -3.55 20.23 -23.78
C GLU A 357 -2.85 20.00 -22.45
N LEU A 358 -2.33 21.07 -21.85
CA LEU A 358 -1.64 21.07 -20.57
C LEU A 358 -2.34 22.06 -19.64
N LYS A 359 -2.85 21.57 -18.51
CA LYS A 359 -3.41 22.39 -17.44
C LYS A 359 -2.52 22.27 -16.22
N ILE A 360 -2.22 23.41 -15.61
CA ILE A 360 -1.44 23.50 -14.39
C ILE A 360 -2.22 24.33 -13.40
N LYS A 361 -2.54 23.75 -12.24
CA LYS A 361 -3.13 24.45 -11.11
C LYS A 361 -2.11 24.50 -9.98
N VAL A 362 -1.83 25.70 -9.48
CA VAL A 362 -0.95 25.91 -8.32
C VAL A 362 -1.82 26.34 -7.15
N GLU A 363 -1.82 25.55 -6.09
CA GLU A 363 -2.60 25.77 -4.87
C GLU A 363 -1.66 26.10 -3.71
N GLU A 364 -1.93 27.19 -3.01
CA GLU A 364 -1.34 27.44 -1.70
C GLU A 364 -2.01 26.52 -0.68
N ILE A 365 -1.22 25.76 0.04
CA ILE A 365 -1.70 24.83 1.07
C ILE A 365 -1.10 25.15 2.44
N ASP A 366 -1.79 24.80 3.52
CA ASP A 366 -1.37 25.11 4.89
C ASP A 366 -0.28 24.18 5.45
N THR A 367 -0.13 22.97 4.90
CA THR A 367 0.87 21.98 5.27
C THR A 367 1.39 21.21 4.05
N PRO A 368 2.68 20.80 4.01
CA PRO A 368 3.20 19.95 2.94
C PRO A 368 2.93 18.46 3.16
N VAL A 369 2.40 18.07 4.33
CA VAL A 369 1.98 16.69 4.63
C VAL A 369 0.63 16.45 3.96
N ASP A 370 0.63 15.71 2.85
CA ASP A 370 -0.57 15.38 2.06
C ASP A 370 -0.66 13.84 1.90
N PRO A 371 -1.73 13.18 2.36
CA PRO A 371 -1.90 11.75 2.12
C PRO A 371 -2.05 11.47 0.63
N LEU A 372 -1.22 10.59 0.12
CA LEU A 372 -1.30 10.08 -1.24
C LEU A 372 -2.31 8.93 -1.36
N MET A 373 -2.57 8.21 -0.25
CA MET A 373 -3.57 7.17 -0.16
C MET A 373 -4.48 7.46 1.03
N GLU A 374 -5.72 7.87 0.75
CA GLU A 374 -6.64 8.40 1.76
C GLU A 374 -7.30 7.31 2.60
N ASP A 375 -7.51 7.60 3.88
CA ASP A 375 -8.30 6.82 4.84
C ASP A 375 -7.86 5.35 5.08
N LEU A 376 -6.65 4.96 4.72
CA LEU A 376 -6.12 3.60 4.90
C LEU A 376 -6.17 3.13 6.37
N SER A 377 -5.90 4.03 7.31
CA SER A 377 -5.89 3.80 8.76
C SER A 377 -7.23 3.30 9.28
N SER A 378 -8.33 3.62 8.59
CA SER A 378 -9.68 3.18 8.95
C SER A 378 -9.86 1.65 8.89
N LEU A 379 -9.01 0.97 8.12
CA LEU A 379 -9.00 -0.49 7.95
C LEU A 379 -8.03 -1.20 8.90
N ALA A 380 -7.20 -0.46 9.66
CA ALA A 380 -6.16 -1.03 10.51
C ALA A 380 -6.74 -1.94 11.60
N SER A 381 -7.87 -1.54 12.19
CA SER A 381 -8.56 -2.33 13.22
C SER A 381 -9.08 -3.67 12.68
N TYR A 382 -9.64 -3.70 11.47
CA TYR A 382 -10.12 -4.92 10.84
C TYR A 382 -8.95 -5.88 10.53
N LEU A 383 -7.85 -5.35 9.98
CA LEU A 383 -6.66 -6.14 9.66
C LEU A 383 -5.99 -6.71 10.92
N ALA A 384 -5.77 -5.88 11.94
CA ALA A 384 -5.18 -6.32 13.20
C ALA A 384 -6.05 -7.37 13.88
N ALA A 385 -7.37 -7.15 13.96
CA ALA A 385 -8.28 -8.08 14.60
C ALA A 385 -8.35 -9.42 13.85
N TYR A 386 -8.25 -9.42 12.52
CA TYR A 386 -8.19 -10.66 11.73
C TYR A 386 -6.96 -11.50 12.10
N HIS A 387 -5.82 -10.85 12.33
CA HIS A 387 -4.56 -11.51 12.68
C HIS A 387 -4.28 -11.64 14.18
N ARG A 388 -5.22 -11.28 15.07
CA ARG A 388 -5.02 -11.27 16.53
C ARG A 388 -3.87 -10.35 16.96
N GLY A 389 -3.69 -9.26 16.24
CA GLY A 389 -2.61 -8.31 16.42
C GLY A 389 -2.98 -7.05 17.21
N ILE A 390 -2.04 -6.12 17.22
CA ILE A 390 -2.26 -4.75 17.70
C ILE A 390 -2.06 -3.76 16.55
N ILE A 391 -2.50 -2.53 16.77
CA ILE A 391 -2.23 -1.40 15.89
C ILE A 391 -1.20 -0.52 16.60
N TRP A 392 -0.23 0.00 15.83
CA TRP A 392 0.66 1.07 16.24
C TRP A 392 0.54 2.20 15.23
N ALA A 393 -0.38 3.12 15.51
CA ALA A 393 -0.68 4.24 14.61
C ALA A 393 -0.47 5.58 15.29
N SER A 394 0.27 6.48 14.64
CA SER A 394 0.62 7.79 15.19
C SER A 394 0.67 8.87 14.10
N PRO A 395 0.09 10.07 14.33
CA PRO A 395 0.29 11.25 13.48
C PRO A 395 1.76 11.58 13.20
N GLU A 396 2.61 11.37 14.20
CA GLU A 396 4.02 11.79 14.20
C GLU A 396 4.89 10.96 13.24
N PHE A 397 4.37 9.86 12.69
CA PHE A 397 5.09 9.13 11.64
C PHE A 397 5.19 9.93 10.34
N ALA A 398 4.25 10.86 10.10
CA ALA A 398 4.18 11.55 8.83
C ALA A 398 5.45 12.39 8.57
N TYR A 399 5.94 12.34 7.33
CA TYR A 399 7.09 13.13 6.91
C TYR A 399 6.85 13.80 5.56
N ALA A 400 7.18 15.08 5.48
CA ALA A 400 7.25 15.83 4.24
C ALA A 400 8.34 16.90 4.34
N GLY A 401 9.18 16.98 3.32
CA GLY A 401 10.24 17.98 3.22
C GLY A 401 9.68 19.40 3.22
N ARG A 402 10.41 20.34 3.81
CA ARG A 402 9.98 21.74 3.97
C ARG A 402 10.72 22.73 3.08
N GLN A 403 11.56 22.23 2.18
CA GLN A 403 12.35 23.03 1.24
C GLN A 403 12.47 22.27 -0.08
N GLY A 404 12.25 22.94 -1.22
CA GLY A 404 12.29 22.27 -2.52
C GLY A 404 11.06 21.38 -2.72
N ILE A 405 11.21 20.24 -3.40
CA ILE A 405 10.12 19.25 -3.49
C ILE A 405 9.99 18.53 -2.14
N SER A 406 8.77 18.35 -1.66
CA SER A 406 8.51 17.73 -0.35
C SER A 406 8.82 16.22 -0.27
N GLN A 407 8.85 15.54 -1.42
CA GLN A 407 9.05 14.09 -1.52
C GLN A 407 10.54 13.75 -1.65
N PRO A 408 11.13 12.92 -0.76
CA PRO A 408 12.57 12.65 -0.78
C PRO A 408 13.06 11.95 -2.06
N GLY A 409 12.25 11.09 -2.66
CA GLY A 409 12.60 10.42 -3.93
C GLY A 409 12.85 11.39 -5.09
N ASP A 410 12.29 12.60 -5.03
CA ASP A 410 12.48 13.67 -6.02
C ASP A 410 13.41 14.79 -5.51
N ASN A 411 13.89 14.70 -4.28
CA ASN A 411 14.69 15.74 -3.62
C ASN A 411 15.83 15.16 -2.78
N PRO A 412 17.08 15.13 -3.29
CA PRO A 412 18.21 14.55 -2.58
C PRO A 412 18.60 15.35 -1.33
N GLU A 413 18.25 16.64 -1.25
CA GLU A 413 18.65 17.51 -0.14
C GLU A 413 17.95 17.15 1.17
N ILE A 414 16.83 16.42 1.12
CA ILE A 414 16.01 16.05 2.28
C ILE A 414 16.09 14.56 2.63
N ILE A 415 16.84 13.75 1.86
CA ILE A 415 16.95 12.30 2.10
C ILE A 415 17.56 12.01 3.47
N GLU A 416 18.63 12.72 3.86
CA GLU A 416 19.28 12.52 5.16
C GLU A 416 18.31 12.81 6.32
N GLU A 417 17.54 13.89 6.21
CA GLU A 417 16.53 14.27 7.21
C GLU A 417 15.39 13.24 7.27
N SER A 418 14.87 12.80 6.11
CA SER A 418 13.84 11.77 6.01
C SER A 418 14.31 10.45 6.62
N ASN A 419 15.52 10.01 6.29
CA ASN A 419 16.08 8.75 6.81
C ASN A 419 16.33 8.83 8.31
N ALA A 420 16.76 9.97 8.85
CA ALA A 420 16.89 10.18 10.29
C ALA A 420 15.53 10.08 11.00
N HIS A 421 14.47 10.61 10.39
CA HIS A 421 13.10 10.48 10.90
C HIS A 421 12.63 9.01 10.89
N VAL A 422 12.88 8.28 9.80
CA VAL A 422 12.58 6.84 9.70
C VAL A 422 13.35 6.03 10.75
N LEU A 423 14.62 6.32 10.99
CA LEU A 423 15.42 5.66 12.04
C LEU A 423 14.91 5.94 13.46
N ALA A 424 14.34 7.13 13.70
CA ALA A 424 13.69 7.42 14.98
C ALA A 424 12.42 6.56 15.18
N ILE A 425 11.63 6.36 14.12
CA ILE A 425 10.48 5.44 14.14
C ILE A 425 10.97 4.00 14.35
N HIS A 426 12.02 3.58 13.64
CA HIS A 426 12.63 2.26 13.81
C HIS A 426 13.07 1.99 15.25
N GLN A 427 13.69 2.97 15.92
CA GLN A 427 14.05 2.83 17.33
C GLN A 427 12.82 2.59 18.22
N GLN A 428 11.73 3.35 17.99
CA GLN A 428 10.47 3.15 18.73
C GLN A 428 9.83 1.79 18.44
N LEU A 429 9.98 1.27 17.21
CA LEU A 429 9.53 -0.06 16.86
C LEU A 429 10.32 -1.13 17.63
N ASN A 430 11.64 -1.00 17.72
CA ASN A 430 12.47 -1.91 18.52
C ASN A 430 12.11 -1.87 20.02
N GLU A 431 11.78 -0.69 20.54
CA GLU A 431 11.23 -0.53 21.90
C GLU A 431 9.91 -1.29 22.07
N LEU A 432 8.96 -1.09 21.15
CA LEU A 432 7.68 -1.82 21.14
C LEU A 432 7.88 -3.34 21.01
N LEU A 433 8.81 -3.79 20.16
CA LEU A 433 9.13 -5.21 19.99
C LEU A 433 9.74 -5.81 21.26
N ALA A 434 10.58 -5.07 21.98
CA ALA A 434 11.10 -5.49 23.28
C ALA A 434 9.97 -5.63 24.32
N GLU A 435 9.05 -4.66 24.36
CA GLU A 435 7.86 -4.71 25.21
C GLU A 435 6.94 -5.89 24.88
N ILE A 436 6.68 -6.15 23.59
CA ILE A 436 5.89 -7.30 23.13
C ILE A 436 6.52 -8.62 23.61
N ALA A 437 7.84 -8.75 23.52
CA ALA A 437 8.55 -9.97 23.92
C ALA A 437 8.84 -10.07 25.43
N ASP A 438 8.48 -9.05 26.22
CA ASP A 438 8.85 -8.92 27.64
C ASP A 438 10.37 -9.04 27.86
N LEU A 439 11.14 -8.45 26.95
CA LEU A 439 12.62 -8.46 26.93
C LEU A 439 13.18 -7.07 27.27
N PRO A 440 14.41 -6.98 27.80
CA PRO A 440 15.10 -5.71 27.84
C PRO A 440 15.30 -5.19 26.42
N ASN A 441 15.25 -3.86 26.25
CA ASN A 441 15.61 -3.19 25.00
C ASN A 441 17.15 -3.20 24.82
N ASP A 442 17.69 -4.40 24.61
CA ASP A 442 19.09 -4.68 24.29
C ASP A 442 19.15 -5.31 22.90
N LEU A 443 19.88 -4.66 21.99
CA LEU A 443 19.87 -4.98 20.56
C LEU A 443 20.23 -6.46 20.28
N ALA A 444 21.25 -6.99 20.95
CA ALA A 444 21.68 -8.38 20.74
C ALA A 444 20.63 -9.38 21.25
N THR A 445 20.00 -9.08 22.40
CA THR A 445 18.93 -9.91 22.96
C THR A 445 17.70 -9.91 22.06
N LEU A 446 17.31 -8.73 21.57
CA LEU A 446 16.16 -8.54 20.68
C LEU A 446 16.37 -9.27 19.35
N TRP A 447 17.55 -9.10 18.75
CA TRP A 447 17.94 -9.74 17.50
C TRP A 447 17.86 -11.27 17.58
N GLN A 448 18.46 -11.87 18.61
CA GLN A 448 18.44 -13.32 18.80
C GLN A 448 17.01 -13.86 18.99
N HIS A 449 16.13 -13.09 19.64
CA HIS A 449 14.76 -13.49 19.85
C HIS A 449 13.97 -13.55 18.54
N TYR A 450 13.92 -12.45 17.81
CA TYR A 450 13.07 -12.31 16.62
C TYR A 450 13.60 -13.06 15.40
N LYS A 451 14.91 -13.30 15.33
CA LYS A 451 15.48 -14.25 14.36
C LYS A 451 14.83 -15.64 14.42
N GLU A 452 14.48 -16.11 15.62
CA GLU A 452 13.84 -17.42 15.82
C GLU A 452 12.31 -17.31 15.99
N ASN A 453 11.81 -16.11 16.32
CA ASN A 453 10.40 -15.82 16.60
C ASN A 453 9.93 -14.58 15.82
N PRO A 454 9.93 -14.62 14.48
CA PRO A 454 9.59 -13.46 13.65
C PRO A 454 8.15 -13.00 13.92
N ILE A 455 7.94 -11.69 13.95
CA ILE A 455 6.60 -11.09 13.95
C ILE A 455 6.24 -10.56 12.56
N TYR A 456 4.94 -10.49 12.26
CA TYR A 456 4.45 -9.85 11.05
C TYR A 456 4.15 -8.37 11.31
N ILE A 457 4.67 -7.51 10.44
CA ILE A 457 4.51 -6.06 10.50
C ILE A 457 3.88 -5.62 9.19
N ALA A 458 2.62 -5.21 9.25
CA ALA A 458 1.91 -4.67 8.11
C ALA A 458 1.90 -3.15 8.16
N ILE A 459 2.29 -2.50 7.07
CA ILE A 459 2.19 -1.05 6.94
C ILE A 459 0.96 -0.74 6.09
N LEU A 460 0.00 -0.01 6.68
CA LEU A 460 -1.26 0.39 6.06
C LEU A 460 -1.32 1.92 6.00
N ALA A 461 -0.46 2.47 5.15
CA ALA A 461 -0.26 3.90 4.94
C ALA A 461 0.55 4.12 3.65
N ASP A 462 0.48 5.32 3.09
CA ASP A 462 1.38 5.75 2.02
C ASP A 462 2.76 6.21 2.55
N PRO A 463 3.76 6.48 1.67
CA PRO A 463 5.11 6.90 2.09
C PRO A 463 5.23 8.31 2.68
N THR A 464 4.21 9.16 2.61
CA THR A 464 4.15 10.43 3.36
C THR A 464 3.68 10.18 4.79
N MET A 465 2.80 9.19 4.98
CA MET A 465 2.16 8.86 6.25
C MET A 465 2.98 7.92 7.14
N VAL A 466 3.56 6.88 6.56
CA VAL A 466 4.62 6.05 7.17
C VAL A 466 5.77 6.00 6.17
N PRO A 467 6.87 6.73 6.39
CA PRO A 467 7.89 6.94 5.39
C PRO A 467 8.72 5.70 5.07
N MET A 468 9.31 5.66 3.88
CA MET A 468 10.26 4.63 3.50
C MET A 468 11.69 5.10 3.79
N TYR A 469 12.60 4.16 4.06
CA TYR A 469 14.02 4.46 4.09
C TYR A 469 14.57 4.51 2.65
N TYR A 470 15.37 5.51 2.33
CA TYR A 470 15.98 5.67 1.01
C TYR A 470 17.41 5.14 1.03
N TYR A 471 17.59 3.91 0.51
CA TYR A 471 18.90 3.28 0.36
C TYR A 471 19.66 3.92 -0.79
N LYS A 472 20.99 3.96 -0.71
CA LYS A 472 21.81 4.55 -1.78
C LYS A 472 21.67 3.76 -3.08
N ASN A 473 21.64 4.48 -4.20
CA ASN A 473 21.58 3.91 -5.53
C ASN A 473 22.67 4.52 -6.42
N PRO A 474 23.53 3.72 -7.06
CA PRO A 474 24.57 4.24 -7.96
C PRO A 474 24.02 4.93 -9.21
N ASP A 475 22.76 4.66 -9.59
CA ASP A 475 22.11 5.18 -10.79
C ASP A 475 21.22 6.42 -10.52
N ASP A 476 21.41 7.06 -9.36
CA ASP A 476 20.65 8.24 -8.94
C ASP A 476 20.74 9.42 -9.91
N GLY A 477 19.63 10.15 -10.04
CA GLY A 477 19.61 11.42 -10.74
C GLY A 477 18.23 12.03 -10.88
N TYR A 478 18.17 13.34 -11.17
CA TYR A 478 16.93 14.12 -11.24
C TYR A 478 15.83 13.62 -12.21
N ILE A 479 16.16 12.71 -13.13
CA ILE A 479 15.17 12.06 -14.01
C ILE A 479 14.80 10.66 -13.51
N MET A 480 15.70 10.00 -12.80
CA MET A 480 15.57 8.61 -12.36
C MET A 480 15.03 8.48 -10.93
N GLY A 481 15.03 9.59 -10.17
CA GLY A 481 14.79 9.60 -8.74
C GLY A 481 16.09 9.45 -7.95
N TRP A 482 15.97 9.57 -6.63
CA TRP A 482 17.07 9.48 -5.68
C TRP A 482 16.82 8.40 -4.64
N GLY A 483 17.82 7.53 -4.47
CA GLY A 483 17.77 6.35 -3.63
C GLY A 483 16.85 5.25 -4.14
N VAL A 484 16.86 4.12 -3.44
CA VAL A 484 15.85 3.07 -3.52
C VAL A 484 15.00 3.15 -2.26
N PRO A 485 13.74 3.63 -2.33
CA PRO A 485 12.85 3.62 -1.18
C PRO A 485 12.48 2.18 -0.80
N GLY A 486 12.55 1.84 0.48
CA GLY A 486 12.19 0.52 0.98
C GLY A 486 11.72 0.50 2.43
N ASP A 487 10.83 -0.46 2.72
CA ASP A 487 10.30 -0.73 4.07
C ASP A 487 11.14 -1.75 4.85
N TYR A 488 12.23 -2.23 4.27
CA TYR A 488 13.11 -3.24 4.85
C TYR A 488 13.56 -2.89 6.27
N ILE A 489 13.84 -1.60 6.50
CA ILE A 489 14.24 -1.06 7.81
C ILE A 489 13.26 -1.41 8.93
N TYR A 490 11.96 -1.54 8.65
CA TYR A 490 10.96 -1.86 9.67
C TYR A 490 10.98 -3.33 10.10
N GLY A 491 11.67 -4.19 9.34
CA GLY A 491 11.77 -5.62 9.59
C GLY A 491 13.14 -6.05 10.13
N ASP A 492 14.13 -5.20 9.93
CA ASP A 492 15.51 -5.34 10.38
C ASP A 492 15.64 -4.79 11.80
N ILE A 493 16.18 -5.56 12.73
CA ILE A 493 16.37 -5.13 14.11
C ILE A 493 17.69 -4.39 14.29
N ASP A 494 18.75 -4.78 13.59
CA ASP A 494 20.13 -4.37 13.85
C ASP A 494 20.86 -3.73 12.67
N PRO A 495 20.25 -2.77 11.95
CA PRO A 495 20.92 -2.08 10.86
C PRO A 495 22.21 -1.43 11.37
N ASN A 496 23.31 -1.60 10.65
CA ASN A 496 24.59 -1.05 11.07
C ASN A 496 24.58 0.48 10.95
N PRO A 497 24.76 1.23 12.06
CA PRO A 497 24.66 2.70 12.04
C PRO A 497 25.74 3.38 11.17
N ASP A 498 26.87 2.71 10.94
CA ASP A 498 27.96 3.22 10.08
C ASP A 498 27.81 2.78 8.62
N ASP A 499 26.93 1.81 8.33
CA ASP A 499 26.72 1.23 7.00
C ASP A 499 25.31 0.60 6.90
N LEU A 500 24.29 1.45 6.73
CA LEU A 500 22.87 1.07 6.76
C LEU A 500 22.43 0.16 5.59
N GLU A 501 23.36 -0.23 4.71
CA GLU A 501 23.16 -1.29 3.71
C GLU A 501 23.53 -2.69 4.25
N ASN A 502 24.03 -2.79 5.49
CA ASN A 502 24.45 -4.03 6.15
C ASN A 502 24.02 -4.02 7.64
N ASP A 503 24.15 -5.17 8.30
CA ASP A 503 23.73 -5.34 9.69
C ASP A 503 24.91 -5.33 10.66
N THR A 504 24.60 -5.20 11.95
CA THR A 504 25.58 -5.21 13.03
C THR A 504 26.09 -6.62 13.33
N PHE A 505 25.21 -7.63 13.27
CA PHE A 505 25.49 -9.02 13.65
C PHE A 505 25.68 -9.96 12.46
N THR A 506 25.32 -9.55 11.25
CA THR A 506 25.48 -10.34 10.03
C THR A 506 26.30 -9.58 8.99
N TYR A 507 26.80 -10.29 7.96
CA TYR A 507 27.55 -9.65 6.87
C TYR A 507 26.65 -9.11 5.76
N TYR A 508 25.43 -9.66 5.61
CA TYR A 508 24.47 -9.28 4.59
C TYR A 508 23.14 -9.02 5.25
N PRO A 509 22.36 -8.01 4.82
CA PRO A 509 21.05 -7.72 5.37
C PRO A 509 20.21 -8.97 5.63
N PHE A 510 19.83 -9.15 6.89
CA PHE A 510 18.94 -10.18 7.37
C PHE A 510 17.71 -9.54 8.04
N GLN A 511 16.53 -9.83 7.49
CA GLN A 511 15.28 -9.27 7.98
C GLN A 511 14.70 -10.23 9.04
N GLU A 512 14.79 -9.90 10.33
CA GLU A 512 14.27 -10.77 11.39
C GLU A 512 12.75 -10.87 11.33
N ASN A 513 12.06 -9.78 11.02
CA ASN A 513 10.59 -9.69 11.02
C ASN A 513 10.03 -9.58 9.61
N ILE A 514 8.82 -10.08 9.38
CA ILE A 514 8.20 -10.08 8.05
C ILE A 514 7.44 -8.77 7.86
N VAL A 515 7.92 -7.91 6.98
CA VAL A 515 7.28 -6.63 6.64
C VAL A 515 6.53 -6.72 5.31
N GLY A 516 5.35 -6.10 5.26
CA GLY A 516 4.63 -5.87 4.00
C GLY A 516 3.80 -4.60 4.06
N ARG A 517 3.87 -3.77 3.02
CA ARG A 517 3.00 -2.60 2.86
C ARG A 517 1.79 -2.93 2.00
N ILE A 518 0.61 -2.63 2.51
CA ILE A 518 -0.66 -2.74 1.78
C ILE A 518 -0.93 -1.38 1.15
N THR A 519 -1.00 -1.33 -0.18
CA THR A 519 -1.21 -0.11 -0.96
C THR A 519 -2.44 -0.24 -1.88
N GLY A 520 -3.04 0.91 -2.19
CA GLY A 520 -4.14 1.12 -3.13
C GLY A 520 -4.18 2.60 -3.52
N TYR A 521 -5.12 3.03 -4.37
CA TYR A 521 -5.31 4.48 -4.56
C TYR A 521 -5.82 5.17 -3.30
N ASP A 522 -6.59 4.45 -2.49
CA ASP A 522 -7.18 4.88 -1.21
C ASP A 522 -7.71 3.65 -0.45
N ALA A 523 -8.48 3.88 0.62
CA ALA A 523 -9.11 2.84 1.43
C ALA A 523 -10.06 1.93 0.63
N GLU A 524 -10.66 2.41 -0.46
CA GLU A 524 -11.58 1.61 -1.27
C GLU A 524 -10.83 0.45 -1.95
N ASP A 525 -9.73 0.77 -2.65
CA ASP A 525 -8.89 -0.25 -3.28
C ASP A 525 -8.17 -1.14 -2.28
N ALA A 526 -7.68 -0.56 -1.17
CA ALA A 526 -7.02 -1.29 -0.11
C ALA A 526 -7.99 -2.29 0.57
N SER A 527 -9.23 -1.90 0.83
CA SER A 527 -10.25 -2.80 1.40
C SER A 527 -10.55 -3.97 0.47
N ALA A 528 -10.62 -3.74 -0.85
CA ALA A 528 -10.80 -4.79 -1.84
C ALA A 528 -9.58 -5.73 -1.92
N LEU A 529 -8.36 -5.22 -1.74
CA LEU A 529 -7.15 -6.05 -1.66
C LEU A 529 -7.13 -6.91 -0.40
N ILE A 530 -7.44 -6.32 0.76
CA ILE A 530 -7.53 -7.04 2.04
C ILE A 530 -8.60 -8.14 1.95
N ALA A 531 -9.80 -7.82 1.49
CA ALA A 531 -10.89 -8.78 1.35
C ALA A 531 -10.55 -9.91 0.36
N ARG A 532 -9.95 -9.60 -0.81
CA ARG A 532 -9.47 -10.63 -1.74
C ARG A 532 -8.43 -11.55 -1.13
N THR A 533 -7.61 -11.05 -0.21
CA THR A 533 -6.54 -11.82 0.45
C THR A 533 -7.09 -12.71 1.54
N ILE A 534 -7.92 -12.18 2.44
CA ILE A 534 -8.57 -12.93 3.53
C ILE A 534 -9.42 -14.06 2.96
N PHE A 535 -10.23 -13.76 1.94
CA PHE A 535 -11.17 -14.70 1.34
C PHE A 535 -10.62 -15.40 0.09
N TYR A 536 -9.29 -15.37 -0.11
CA TYR A 536 -8.66 -15.91 -1.31
C TYR A 536 -9.06 -17.36 -1.58
N ASN A 537 -9.04 -18.21 -0.55
CA ASN A 537 -9.37 -19.63 -0.66
C ASN A 537 -10.81 -19.86 -1.15
N GLU A 538 -11.79 -19.16 -0.57
CA GLU A 538 -13.20 -19.23 -0.97
C GLU A 538 -13.39 -18.74 -2.42
N ILE A 539 -12.65 -17.72 -2.83
CA ILE A 539 -12.69 -17.19 -4.19
C ILE A 539 -12.11 -18.23 -5.18
N ILE A 540 -10.92 -18.77 -4.91
CA ILE A 540 -10.26 -19.68 -5.86
C ILE A 540 -10.93 -21.06 -5.91
N GLU A 541 -11.62 -21.49 -4.87
CA GLU A 541 -12.38 -22.74 -4.89
C GLU A 541 -13.45 -22.75 -5.98
N LYS A 542 -14.09 -21.59 -6.23
CA LYS A 542 -15.07 -21.42 -7.31
C LYS A 542 -14.47 -21.56 -8.70
N LEU A 543 -13.13 -21.48 -8.83
CA LEU A 543 -12.42 -21.66 -10.10
C LEU A 543 -12.19 -23.15 -10.44
N GLY A 544 -12.48 -24.08 -9.52
CA GLY A 544 -12.35 -25.51 -9.76
C GLY A 544 -10.92 -25.90 -10.16
N GLU A 545 -10.78 -26.73 -11.20
CA GLU A 545 -9.47 -27.16 -11.71
C GLU A 545 -8.66 -26.00 -12.32
N TRP A 546 -9.29 -24.87 -12.66
CA TRP A 546 -8.58 -23.75 -13.27
C TRP A 546 -7.45 -23.22 -12.37
N LYS A 547 -7.63 -23.24 -11.05
CA LYS A 547 -6.61 -22.81 -10.08
C LYS A 547 -5.32 -23.65 -10.10
N GLN A 548 -5.35 -24.81 -10.75
CA GLN A 548 -4.18 -25.68 -10.92
C GLN A 548 -3.34 -25.31 -12.15
N ASN A 549 -3.65 -24.22 -12.85
CA ASN A 549 -2.84 -23.77 -13.98
C ASN A 549 -1.79 -22.75 -13.54
N ALA A 550 -0.59 -22.85 -14.09
CA ALA A 550 0.44 -21.83 -13.95
C ALA A 550 0.90 -21.35 -15.33
N THR A 551 1.31 -20.09 -15.43
CA THR A 551 1.85 -19.53 -16.67
C THR A 551 3.29 -19.09 -16.46
N VAL A 552 4.20 -19.59 -17.30
CA VAL A 552 5.61 -19.17 -17.31
C VAL A 552 5.87 -18.30 -18.54
N GLN A 553 6.21 -17.04 -18.29
CA GLN A 553 6.57 -16.07 -19.32
C GLN A 553 7.99 -15.58 -19.06
N THR A 554 8.86 -15.66 -20.06
CA THR A 554 10.23 -15.13 -19.98
C THR A 554 10.41 -14.06 -21.04
N GLY A 555 10.82 -12.86 -20.62
CA GLY A 555 11.12 -11.75 -21.52
C GLY A 555 12.51 -11.84 -22.15
N CYS A 556 12.77 -11.01 -23.16
CA CYS A 556 14.05 -10.99 -23.88
C CYS A 556 15.19 -10.31 -23.08
N GLY A 557 14.97 -9.92 -21.82
CA GLY A 557 15.92 -9.17 -20.98
C GLY A 557 17.22 -9.91 -20.64
N LEU A 558 17.28 -11.22 -20.86
CA LEU A 558 18.39 -12.08 -20.42
C LEU A 558 19.35 -12.45 -21.57
N GLU A 559 19.13 -11.92 -22.77
CA GLU A 559 19.83 -12.36 -23.97
C GLU A 559 20.94 -11.38 -24.36
N PHE A 560 22.13 -11.57 -23.77
CA PHE A 560 23.33 -10.80 -24.07
C PHE A 560 24.52 -11.71 -24.33
N GLN A 561 25.32 -11.40 -25.35
CA GLN A 561 26.56 -12.11 -25.64
C GLN A 561 27.62 -11.16 -26.18
N TRP A 562 28.88 -11.44 -25.86
CA TRP A 562 30.00 -10.80 -26.53
C TRP A 562 30.16 -11.39 -27.92
N VAL A 563 29.64 -10.71 -28.93
CA VAL A 563 29.72 -11.12 -30.33
C VAL A 563 30.94 -10.45 -30.96
N PRO A 564 31.98 -11.21 -31.34
CA PRO A 564 33.17 -10.64 -31.95
C PRO A 564 32.81 -9.75 -33.15
N VAL A 565 33.53 -8.63 -33.30
CA VAL A 565 33.29 -7.59 -34.32
C VAL A 565 32.02 -6.77 -34.10
N LEU A 566 30.83 -7.37 -33.95
CA LEU A 566 29.59 -6.61 -33.76
C LEU A 566 29.57 -5.84 -32.43
N THR A 567 29.89 -6.52 -31.33
CA THR A 567 30.02 -5.89 -30.02
C THR A 567 31.15 -4.88 -30.01
N THR A 568 32.28 -5.18 -30.67
CA THR A 568 33.41 -4.25 -30.78
C THR A 568 33.03 -2.98 -31.55
N ILE A 569 32.27 -3.09 -32.64
CA ILE A 569 31.80 -1.94 -33.41
C ILE A 569 30.76 -1.14 -32.62
N ALA A 570 29.80 -1.82 -31.99
CA ALA A 570 28.80 -1.17 -31.15
C ALA A 570 29.45 -0.38 -30.00
N ASN A 571 30.39 -1.00 -29.30
CA ASN A 571 31.16 -0.37 -28.21
C ASN A 571 32.02 0.79 -28.71
N LEU A 572 32.57 0.70 -29.93
CA LEU A 572 33.33 1.79 -30.54
C LEU A 572 32.44 2.97 -30.95
N LEU A 573 31.18 2.73 -31.33
CA LEU A 573 30.21 3.76 -31.70
C LEU A 573 29.52 4.39 -30.48
N LEU A 574 29.23 3.60 -29.46
CA LEU A 574 28.47 4.00 -28.27
C LEU A 574 29.37 4.42 -27.11
N GLY A 575 30.68 4.14 -27.19
CA GLY A 575 31.63 4.41 -26.10
C GLY A 575 31.43 3.54 -24.86
N SER A 576 30.65 2.46 -24.95
CA SER A 576 30.36 1.53 -23.85
C SER A 576 31.24 0.27 -23.92
N ASN A 577 31.24 -0.54 -22.87
CA ASN A 577 31.90 -1.85 -22.84
C ASN A 577 30.88 -2.95 -22.49
N GLU A 578 29.74 -2.93 -23.15
CA GLU A 578 28.62 -3.82 -22.84
C GLU A 578 28.51 -4.96 -23.84
N PRO A 579 28.02 -6.13 -23.42
CA PRO A 579 27.68 -7.20 -24.34
C PRO A 579 26.51 -6.79 -25.24
N THR A 580 26.48 -7.30 -26.47
CA THR A 580 25.39 -6.99 -27.40
C THR A 580 24.19 -7.88 -27.11
N LYS A 581 22.98 -7.29 -27.19
CA LYS A 581 21.73 -8.05 -27.20
C LYS A 581 21.81 -9.15 -28.27
N TRP A 582 21.80 -10.42 -27.87
CA TRP A 582 22.02 -11.54 -28.78
C TRP A 582 21.30 -12.80 -28.30
N PRO A 583 20.60 -13.53 -29.19
CA PRO A 583 19.79 -14.68 -28.80
C PRO A 583 20.65 -15.90 -28.40
N SER A 584 21.08 -15.93 -27.14
CA SER A 584 21.90 -16.99 -26.56
C SER A 584 21.12 -18.29 -26.30
N GLY A 585 19.78 -18.21 -26.24
CA GLY A 585 18.89 -19.31 -25.82
C GLY A 585 18.73 -19.45 -24.31
N GLU A 586 19.38 -18.60 -23.51
CA GLU A 586 19.31 -18.61 -22.04
C GLU A 586 17.87 -18.40 -21.52
N SER A 587 17.15 -17.44 -22.11
CA SER A 587 15.75 -17.17 -21.80
C SER A 587 14.86 -18.42 -21.96
N PHE A 588 15.13 -19.23 -22.98
CA PHE A 588 14.42 -20.46 -23.27
C PHE A 588 14.71 -21.55 -22.24
N PHE A 589 15.98 -21.77 -21.89
CA PHE A 589 16.34 -22.78 -20.89
C PHE A 589 15.83 -22.44 -19.49
N ILE A 590 15.88 -21.17 -19.08
CA ILE A 590 15.31 -20.72 -17.80
C ILE A 590 13.80 -20.97 -17.77
N ASN A 591 13.10 -20.63 -18.86
CA ASN A 591 11.66 -20.90 -18.98
C ASN A 591 11.35 -22.39 -18.84
N LEU A 592 12.10 -23.26 -19.54
CA LEU A 592 11.94 -24.72 -19.44
C LEU A 592 12.14 -25.20 -18.00
N ARG A 593 13.16 -24.66 -17.31
CA ARG A 593 13.43 -25.02 -15.93
C ARG A 593 12.29 -24.60 -15.00
N LEU A 594 11.83 -23.36 -15.10
CA LEU A 594 10.70 -22.85 -14.32
C LEU A 594 9.41 -23.65 -14.59
N CYS A 595 9.18 -24.04 -15.85
CA CYS A 595 8.04 -24.90 -16.18
C CYS A 595 8.13 -26.25 -15.48
N HIS A 596 9.31 -26.88 -15.53
CA HIS A 596 9.54 -28.17 -14.89
C HIS A 596 9.32 -28.09 -13.38
N ASP A 597 9.88 -27.08 -12.71
CA ASP A 597 9.73 -26.89 -11.26
C ASP A 597 8.25 -26.69 -10.86
N LEU A 598 7.47 -25.97 -11.66
CA LEU A 598 6.02 -25.79 -11.44
C LEU A 598 5.20 -27.05 -11.75
N GLU A 599 5.56 -27.81 -12.78
CA GLU A 599 4.93 -29.11 -13.09
C GLU A 599 5.17 -30.13 -11.98
N GLU A 600 6.38 -30.18 -11.42
CA GLU A 600 6.69 -31.00 -10.23
C GLU A 600 5.89 -30.56 -9.00
N GLY A 601 5.62 -29.26 -8.89
CA GLY A 601 4.70 -28.68 -7.90
C GLY A 601 3.22 -29.01 -8.11
N GLY A 602 2.86 -29.73 -9.19
CA GLY A 602 1.51 -30.19 -9.48
C GLY A 602 0.67 -29.23 -10.32
N PHE A 603 1.27 -28.23 -10.96
CA PHE A 603 0.55 -27.31 -11.84
C PHE A 603 0.48 -27.80 -13.30
N ASN A 604 -0.63 -27.51 -13.96
CA ASN A 604 -0.77 -27.56 -15.42
C ASN A 604 -0.11 -26.31 -16.01
N VAL A 605 1.12 -26.45 -16.50
CA VAL A 605 1.91 -25.29 -16.94
C VAL A 605 1.66 -24.95 -18.40
N LYS A 606 1.39 -23.67 -18.66
CA LYS A 606 1.44 -23.07 -20.00
C LYS A 606 2.66 -22.16 -20.09
N ARG A 607 3.39 -22.23 -21.20
CA ARG A 607 4.62 -21.45 -21.39
C ARG A 607 4.62 -20.67 -22.68
N THR A 608 5.26 -19.50 -22.65
CA THR A 608 5.53 -18.75 -23.89
C THR A 608 6.79 -17.92 -23.82
N HIS A 609 7.37 -17.72 -25.00
CA HIS A 609 8.52 -16.84 -25.28
C HIS A 609 8.13 -15.72 -26.27
N LEU A 610 6.87 -15.63 -26.68
CA LEU A 610 6.39 -14.61 -27.62
C LEU A 610 5.79 -13.42 -26.87
N LEU A 611 6.27 -12.21 -27.16
CA LEU A 611 5.71 -10.98 -26.59
C LEU A 611 4.20 -10.86 -26.85
N ALA A 612 3.72 -11.28 -28.02
CA ALA A 612 2.30 -11.22 -28.36
C ALA A 612 1.42 -12.06 -27.42
N SER A 613 1.86 -13.27 -27.06
CA SER A 613 1.13 -14.09 -26.08
C SER A 613 1.23 -13.57 -24.64
N GLN A 614 2.23 -12.74 -24.34
CA GLN A 614 2.32 -12.07 -23.04
C GLN A 614 1.28 -10.95 -22.94
N ARG A 615 1.01 -10.24 -24.04
CA ARG A 615 -0.01 -9.17 -24.11
C ARG A 615 -1.45 -9.67 -24.27
N GLU A 616 -1.66 -10.67 -25.12
CA GLU A 616 -3.01 -11.06 -25.58
C GLU A 616 -3.45 -12.44 -25.07
N GLY A 617 -2.60 -13.11 -24.29
CA GLY A 617 -2.82 -14.49 -23.88
C GLY A 617 -2.54 -15.51 -24.99
N PHE A 618 -2.93 -16.76 -24.75
CA PHE A 618 -2.59 -17.89 -25.62
C PHE A 618 -3.55 -18.09 -26.81
N GLU A 619 -4.53 -17.20 -26.99
CA GLU A 619 -5.54 -17.35 -28.02
C GLU A 619 -5.01 -16.87 -29.38
N ASN A 620 -5.15 -17.71 -30.41
CA ASN A 620 -4.90 -17.35 -31.81
C ASN A 620 -3.47 -16.89 -32.18
N LEU A 621 -2.42 -17.41 -31.50
CA LEU A 621 -1.00 -17.08 -31.77
C LEU A 621 -0.54 -17.33 -33.21
N THR A 622 -1.31 -18.09 -34.00
CA THR A 622 -1.13 -18.29 -35.43
C THR A 622 -1.10 -16.99 -36.24
N GLN A 623 -1.78 -15.92 -35.79
CA GLN A 623 -1.75 -14.62 -36.47
C GLN A 623 -0.37 -13.93 -36.38
N TYR A 624 0.40 -14.24 -35.35
CA TYR A 624 1.77 -13.75 -35.15
C TYR A 624 2.82 -14.64 -35.81
N GLY A 625 2.42 -15.83 -36.28
CA GLY A 625 3.29 -16.90 -36.76
C GLY A 625 4.10 -16.63 -38.03
N ARG A 626 4.10 -15.42 -38.60
CA ARG A 626 4.82 -15.10 -39.85
C ARG A 626 5.54 -13.74 -39.92
N ARG A 627 5.45 -12.85 -38.91
CA ARG A 627 5.91 -11.45 -39.04
C ARG A 627 7.35 -11.14 -38.59
N TYR A 628 8.05 -12.05 -37.92
CA TYR A 628 9.42 -11.81 -37.44
C TYR A 628 10.41 -12.76 -38.13
N PHE A 629 10.92 -12.35 -39.29
CA PHE A 629 11.79 -13.15 -40.17
C PHE A 629 13.30 -13.00 -39.88
N LEU A 630 13.70 -12.18 -38.91
CA LEU A 630 15.10 -11.79 -38.74
C LEU A 630 15.89 -12.56 -37.68
N PHE A 631 15.25 -13.46 -36.91
CA PHE A 631 15.95 -14.33 -35.98
C PHE A 631 15.44 -15.78 -36.11
N PRO A 632 16.32 -16.76 -36.37
CA PRO A 632 15.92 -18.15 -36.51
C PRO A 632 15.34 -18.66 -35.19
N ARG A 633 14.11 -19.19 -35.23
CA ARG A 633 13.53 -19.94 -34.12
C ARG A 633 14.30 -21.26 -33.98
N PHE A 634 14.98 -21.46 -32.85
CA PHE A 634 15.34 -22.80 -32.42
C PHE A 634 14.08 -23.43 -31.80
N TYR A 635 13.58 -24.49 -32.44
CA TYR A 635 12.38 -25.23 -32.05
C TYR A 635 12.66 -26.20 -30.91
#